data_AF-A0A1F5X571-F1
#
_entry.id   AF-A0A1F5X571-F1
#
_cell.length_a   1.000
_cell.length_b   1.000
_cell.length_c   1.000
_cell.angle_alpha   90.00
_cell.angle_beta   90.00
_cell.angle_gamma   90.00
#
_symmetry.space_group_name_H-M   'P 1'
#
loop_
_entity.id
_entity.type
_entity.pdbx_description
1 polymer ?
#
loop_
_entity_poly.entity_id
_entity_poly.type
_entity_poly.pdbx_seq_one_letter_code
_entity_poly.pdbx_strand_id
1 'polypeptide(L)'
;MVAYAKTAEEIIALLTDQILRPIVLLLFALATILFLWGVVEFIANRDNEEERDKGKQHMLWGIIGLVIMFGANGIIWVLIHFVERF
;
A
#
# COMPACT_ATOMS: atom_id res chain seq x y z
N MET A 1 8.15 -31.72 28.76
CA MET A 1 8.14 -30.86 27.56
C MET A 1 6.73 -30.34 27.41
N VAL A 2 6.46 -29.12 27.89
CA VAL A 2 5.12 -28.52 27.81
C VAL A 2 4.94 -28.03 26.38
N ALA A 3 3.88 -28.44 25.71
CA ALA A 3 3.62 -28.09 24.32
C ALA A 3 3.45 -26.57 24.19
N TYR A 4 4.32 -25.95 23.39
CA TYR A 4 4.32 -24.53 23.03
C TYR A 4 3.18 -24.28 22.02
N ALA A 5 1.93 -24.42 22.46
CA ALA A 5 0.79 -24.06 21.61
C ALA A 5 0.78 -22.54 21.46
N LYS A 6 0.99 -22.05 20.24
CA LYS A 6 0.92 -20.62 19.95
C LYS A 6 -0.46 -20.09 20.32
N THR A 7 -0.51 -19.00 21.08
CA THR A 7 -1.78 -18.36 21.43
C THR A 7 -2.41 -17.69 20.19
N ALA A 8 -3.72 -17.40 20.23
CA ALA A 8 -4.39 -16.70 19.13
C ALA A 8 -3.71 -15.35 18.81
N GLU A 9 -3.24 -14.64 19.84
CA GLU A 9 -2.49 -13.38 19.71
C GLU A 9 -1.16 -13.59 18.99
N GLU A 10 -0.41 -14.64 19.33
CA GLU A 10 0.86 -14.96 18.66
C GLU A 10 0.66 -15.32 17.18
N ILE A 11 -0.45 -15.98 16.85
CA ILE A 11 -0.80 -16.31 15.46
C ILE A 11 -1.14 -15.01 14.69
N ILE A 12 -1.95 -14.13 15.27
CA ILE A 12 -2.34 -12.86 14.65
C ILE A 12 -1.10 -11.96 14.44
N ALA A 13 -0.21 -11.89 15.42
CA ALA A 13 1.03 -11.13 15.32
C ALA A 13 1.94 -11.68 14.22
N LEU A 14 2.10 -13.01 14.15
CA LEU A 14 2.89 -13.67 13.12
C LEU A 14 2.34 -13.38 11.70
N LEU A 15 1.02 -13.49 11.51
CA LEU A 15 0.38 -13.20 10.22
C LEU A 15 0.56 -11.72 9.83
N THR A 16 0.39 -10.81 10.79
CA THR A 16 0.53 -9.38 10.54
C THR A 16 1.97 -9.02 10.15
N ASP A 17 2.95 -9.48 10.92
CA ASP A 17 4.34 -9.06 10.72
C ASP A 17 5.03 -9.79 9.58
N GLN A 18 4.74 -11.08 9.38
CA GLN A 18 5.44 -11.89 8.37
C GLN A 18 4.73 -11.90 7.02
N ILE A 19 3.44 -11.56 6.97
CA ILE A 19 2.64 -11.65 5.73
C ILE A 19 2.09 -10.27 5.35
N LEU A 20 1.29 -9.64 6.22
CA LEU A 20 0.61 -8.39 5.85
C LEU A 20 1.60 -7.23 5.63
N ARG A 21 2.56 -7.01 6.54
CA ARG A 21 3.54 -5.92 6.41
C ARG A 21 4.36 -6.02 5.11
N PRO A 22 4.96 -7.16 4.73
CA PRO A 22 5.67 -7.29 3.46
C PRO A 22 4.77 -7.08 2.24
N ILE A 23 3.53 -7.59 2.26
CA ILE A 23 2.59 -7.40 1.15
C ILE A 23 2.25 -5.92 0.98
N VAL A 24 1.96 -5.21 2.07
CA VAL A 24 1.69 -3.77 2.03
C VAL A 24 2.88 -3.00 1.45
N LEU A 25 4.11 -3.33 1.88
CA LEU A 25 5.33 -2.72 1.34
C LEU A 25 5.48 -2.99 -0.17
N LEU A 26 5.21 -4.21 -0.60
CA LEU A 26 5.28 -4.60 -2.01
C LEU A 26 4.22 -3.88 -2.86
N LEU A 27 2.98 -3.78 -2.37
CA LEU A 27 1.92 -3.03 -3.04
C LEU A 27 2.23 -1.54 -3.12
N PHE A 28 2.83 -0.97 -2.08
CA PHE A 28 3.29 0.43 -2.09
C PHE A 28 4.37 0.66 -3.16
N ALA A 29 5.35 -0.24 -3.26
CA ALA A 29 6.37 -0.18 -4.29
C ALA A 29 5.77 -0.29 -5.70
N LEU A 30 4.84 -1.23 -5.92
CA LEU A 30 4.14 -1.38 -7.19
C LEU A 30 3.32 -0.14 -7.57
N ALA A 31 2.56 0.42 -6.62
CA ALA A 31 1.78 1.64 -6.85
C ALA A 31 2.70 2.83 -7.22
N THR A 32 3.85 2.94 -6.56
CA THR A 32 4.86 3.96 -6.88
C THR A 32 5.43 3.76 -8.28
N ILE A 33 5.76 2.52 -8.66
CA ILE A 33 6.26 2.21 -10.00
C ILE A 33 5.22 2.53 -11.07
N LEU A 34 3.96 2.13 -10.87
CA LEU A 34 2.87 2.45 -11.81
C LEU A 34 2.64 3.96 -11.94
N PHE A 35 2.70 4.68 -10.82
CA PHE A 35 2.62 6.15 -10.83
C PHE A 35 3.74 6.77 -11.66
N LEU A 36 5.00 6.37 -11.39
CA LEU A 36 6.16 6.88 -12.13
C LEU A 36 6.12 6.50 -13.61
N TRP A 37 5.67 5.29 -13.93
CA TRP A 37 5.45 4.86 -15.31
C TRP A 37 4.45 5.76 -16.03
N GLY A 38 3.32 6.06 -15.38
CA GLY A 38 2.33 6.99 -15.91
C GLY A 38 2.89 8.40 -16.14
N VAL A 39 3.75 8.90 -15.24
CA VAL A 39 4.44 10.20 -15.42
C VAL A 39 5.34 10.17 -16.65
N VAL A 40 6.15 9.12 -16.81
CA VAL A 40 7.04 8.97 -17.96
C VAL A 40 6.24 8.91 -19.26
N GLU A 41 5.19 8.09 -19.31
CA GLU A 41 4.33 7.94 -20.49
C GLU A 41 3.59 9.24 -20.84
N PHE A 42 3.09 9.97 -19.83
CA PHE A 42 2.44 11.26 -20.00
C PHE A 42 3.37 12.33 -20.60
N ILE A 43 4.63 12.37 -20.17
CA ILE A 43 5.63 13.34 -20.66
C ILE A 43 6.17 12.93 -22.03
N ALA A 44 6.48 11.65 -22.23
CA ALA A 44 7.08 11.15 -23.46
C ALA A 44 6.13 11.25 -24.67
N ASN A 45 4.82 11.08 -24.44
CA ASN A 45 3.81 11.07 -25.50
C ASN A 45 3.03 12.38 -25.61
N ARG A 46 3.67 13.52 -25.35
CA ARG A 46 3.00 14.85 -25.32
C ARG A 46 2.21 15.20 -26.59
N ASP A 47 2.66 14.69 -27.74
CA ASP A 47 2.11 14.98 -29.07
C ASP A 47 1.06 13.93 -29.52
N ASN A 48 0.83 12.87 -28.73
CA ASN A 48 -0.18 11.84 -28.98
C ASN A 48 -1.19 11.83 -27.83
N GLU A 49 -2.41 12.32 -28.09
CA GLU A 49 -3.44 12.45 -27.06
C GLU A 49 -3.87 11.11 -26.45
N GLU A 50 -3.93 10.04 -27.24
CA GLU A 50 -4.35 8.71 -26.77
C GLU A 50 -3.33 8.14 -25.77
N GLU A 51 -2.05 8.17 -26.12
CA GLU A 51 -0.97 7.68 -25.26
C GLU A 51 -0.80 8.57 -24.02
N ARG A 52 -1.02 9.88 -24.17
CA ARG A 52 -1.02 10.81 -23.03
C ARG A 52 -2.14 10.49 -22.05
N ASP A 53 -3.32 10.11 -22.54
CA ASP A 53 -4.44 9.73 -21.68
C ASP A 53 -4.19 8.38 -20.97
N LYS A 54 -3.48 7.42 -21.60
CA LYS A 54 -2.99 6.21 -20.92
C LYS A 54 -2.05 6.55 -19.76
N GLY A 55 -1.10 7.46 -19.98
CA GLY A 55 -0.21 7.95 -18.93
C GLY A 55 -0.97 8.55 -17.74
N LYS A 56 -2.03 9.34 -18.00
CA LYS A 56 -2.91 9.86 -16.94
C LYS A 56 -3.61 8.76 -16.15
N GLN A 57 -4.08 7.71 -16.82
CA GLN A 57 -4.73 6.57 -16.16
C GLN A 57 -3.75 5.84 -15.25
N HIS A 58 -2.52 5.57 -15.71
CA HIS A 58 -1.50 4.95 -14.87
C HIS A 58 -1.12 5.82 -13.65
N MET A 59 -0.99 7.13 -13.84
CA MET A 59 -0.79 8.06 -12.71
C MET A 59 -1.96 7.99 -11.71
N LEU A 60 -3.20 7.99 -12.19
CA LEU A 60 -4.39 7.96 -11.35
C LEU A 60 -4.46 6.67 -10.52
N TRP A 61 -4.26 5.51 -11.14
CA TRP A 61 -4.25 4.22 -10.44
C TRP A 61 -3.13 4.13 -9.41
N GLY A 62 -1.95 4.66 -9.74
CA GLY A 62 -0.83 4.76 -8.80
C GLY A 62 -1.19 5.64 -7.59
N ILE A 63 -1.77 6.82 -7.81
CA ILE A 63 -2.20 7.73 -6.73
C ILE A 63 -3.26 7.08 -5.85
N ILE A 64 -4.29 6.45 -6.44
CA ILE A 64 -5.34 5.77 -5.68
C ILE A 64 -4.72 4.70 -4.77
N GLY A 65 -3.81 3.89 -5.30
CA GLY A 65 -3.09 2.88 -4.53
C GLY A 65 -2.32 3.49 -3.36
N LEU A 66 -1.57 4.58 -3.60
CA LEU A 66 -0.82 5.27 -2.55
C LEU A 66 -1.75 5.87 -1.48
N VAL A 67 -2.85 6.53 -1.87
CA VAL A 67 -3.81 7.14 -0.94
C VAL A 67 -4.46 6.08 -0.04
N ILE A 68 -4.83 4.92 -0.58
CA ILE A 68 -5.39 3.82 0.22
C ILE A 68 -4.37 3.36 1.28
N MET A 69 -3.09 3.21 0.90
CA MET A 69 -2.04 2.78 1.83
C MET A 69 -1.79 3.82 2.93
N PHE A 70 -1.73 5.11 2.58
CA PHE A 70 -1.61 6.18 3.57
C PHE A 70 -2.84 6.25 4.48
N GLY A 71 -4.05 6.11 3.91
CA GLY A 71 -5.30 6.12 4.65
C GLY A 71 -5.40 4.96 5.65
N ALA A 72 -5.06 3.74 5.22
CA ALA A 72 -5.06 2.57 6.09
C ALA A 72 -4.10 2.73 7.28
N ASN A 73 -2.86 3.16 7.03
CA ASN A 73 -1.89 3.41 8.10
C ASN A 73 -2.34 4.52 9.05
N GLY A 74 -2.94 5.60 8.51
CA GLY A 74 -3.49 6.68 9.32
C GLY A 74 -4.62 6.21 10.24
N ILE A 75 -5.55 5.41 9.73
CA ILE A 75 -6.66 4.84 10.52
C ILE A 75 -6.12 3.94 11.63
N ILE A 76 -5.20 3.02 11.30
CA ILE A 76 -4.58 2.12 12.28
C ILE A 76 -3.87 2.92 13.37
N TRP A 77 -3.10 3.94 12.99
CA TRP A 77 -2.40 4.81 13.92
C TRP A 77 -3.38 5.51 14.88
N VAL A 78 -4.47 6.08 14.37
CA VAL A 78 -5.50 6.72 15.21
C VAL A 78 -6.13 5.72 16.18
N LEU A 79 -6.50 4.52 15.70
CA LEU A 79 -7.14 3.51 16.53
C LEU A 79 -6.24 3.01 17.67
N ILE A 80 -4.96 2.76 17.39
CA ILE A 80 -4.00 2.31 18.42
C ILE A 80 -3.84 3.37 19.51
N HIS A 81 -3.57 4.62 19.12
CA HIS A 81 -3.38 5.71 20.08
C HIS A 81 -4.65 6.05 20.86
N PHE A 82 -5.82 5.83 20.26
CA PHE A 82 -7.09 5.97 20.95
C PHE A 82 -7.23 4.90 22.04
N VAL A 83 -6.97 3.63 21.73
CA VAL A 83 -7.10 2.52 22.69
C VAL A 83 -6.08 2.61 23.83
N GLU A 84 -4.82 2.95 23.54
CA GLU A 84 -3.77 3.09 24.56
C GLU A 84 -4.01 4.25 25.55
N ARG A 85 -4.90 5.19 25.19
CA ARG A 85 -5.22 6.36 26.01
C ARG A 85 -6.32 6.11 27.06
N PHE A 86 -7.00 4.96 27.01
CA PHE A 86 -7.98 4.54 28.02
C PHE A 86 -7.42 3.43 28.91
#